data_AF-A0A2U1MMA0-F1
#
_entry.id   AF-A0A2U1MMA0-F1
#
_cell.length_a   1.000
_cell.length_b   1.000
_cell.length_c   1.000
_cell.angle_alpha   90.00
_cell.angle_beta   90.00
_cell.angle_gamma   90.00
#
_symmetry.space_group_name_H-M   'P 1'
#
loop_
_entity.id
_entity.type
_entity.pdbx_description
1 polymer ?
#
loop_
_entity_poly.entity_id
_entity_poly.type
_entity_poly.pdbx_seq_one_letter_code
_entity_poly.pdbx_strand_id
1 'polypeptide(L)'
;MRELFATRRSEDPFQKSEISVWNATLDRLKQHDILNIDSEIKNAFISLKLSYDLLSTENAKTCFLLCSLFPKGALISLERLAQYLVALRMFSDTDTIDTIENARNSVRITVDILKSSFLLLNGNDKSTNA
;
A
#
# COMPACT_ATOMS: atom_id res chain seq x y z
N MET A 1 23.79 -23.49 52.67
CA MET A 1 22.46 -23.71 52.09
C MET A 1 22.02 -22.40 51.43
N ARG A 2 21.65 -22.49 50.15
CA ARG A 2 21.12 -21.44 49.23
C ARG A 2 22.14 -20.57 48.49
N GLU A 3 22.57 -21.09 47.33
CA GLU A 3 22.83 -20.27 46.16
C GLU A 3 21.48 -19.79 45.58
N LEU A 4 21.40 -18.52 45.17
CA LEU A 4 20.34 -18.04 44.28
C LEU A 4 21.01 -17.30 43.12
N PHE A 5 20.97 -17.97 41.98
CA PHE A 5 21.40 -17.51 40.68
C PHE A 5 20.66 -16.22 40.29
N ALA A 6 21.41 -15.17 40.01
CA ALA A 6 20.91 -14.01 39.28
C ALA A 6 20.70 -14.44 37.82
N THR A 7 19.44 -14.68 37.44
CA THR A 7 19.06 -14.95 36.04
C THR A 7 19.32 -13.69 35.21
N ARG A 8 20.48 -13.65 34.56
CA ARG A 8 20.77 -12.75 33.44
C ARG A 8 19.65 -12.99 32.42
N ARG A 9 18.80 -11.99 32.20
CA ARG A 9 17.79 -11.98 31.12
C ARG A 9 18.56 -12.12 29.81
N SER A 10 18.69 -13.35 29.32
CA SER A 10 19.17 -13.64 27.97
C SER A 10 18.14 -13.06 27.02
N GLU A 11 18.49 -11.98 26.33
CA GLU A 11 17.74 -11.55 25.15
C GLU A 11 17.64 -12.75 24.21
N ASP A 12 16.42 -13.11 23.84
CA ASP A 12 16.15 -14.30 23.04
C ASP A 12 16.88 -14.16 21.68
N PRO A 13 17.84 -15.05 21.36
CA PRO A 13 18.61 -14.97 20.12
C PRO A 13 17.73 -15.07 18.87
N PHE A 14 16.50 -15.57 19.00
CA PHE A 14 15.54 -15.70 17.91
C PHE A 14 15.00 -14.35 17.41
N GLN A 15 14.89 -13.35 18.29
CA GLN A 15 14.30 -12.05 17.90
C GLN A 15 15.33 -11.10 17.28
N LYS A 16 16.60 -11.24 17.69
CA LYS A 16 17.72 -10.46 17.13
C LYS A 16 18.05 -10.87 15.69
N SER A 17 17.92 -12.16 15.37
CA SER A 17 18.15 -12.67 14.01
C SER A 17 17.08 -12.17 13.05
N GLU A 18 15.81 -12.17 13.45
CA GLU A 18 14.69 -11.72 12.60
C GLU A 18 14.81 -10.23 12.24
N ILE A 19 15.10 -9.36 13.23
CA ILE A 19 15.30 -7.92 13.01
C ILE A 19 16.47 -7.66 12.06
N SER A 20 17.55 -8.45 12.16
CA SER A 20 18.72 -8.31 11.28
C SER A 20 18.40 -8.69 9.83
N VAL A 21 17.58 -9.73 9.62
CA VAL A 21 17.09 -10.13 8.30
C VAL A 21 16.19 -9.04 7.71
N TRP A 22 15.26 -8.50 8.50
CA TRP A 22 14.39 -7.42 8.04
C TRP A 22 15.16 -6.14 7.66
N ASN A 23 16.20 -5.78 8.41
CA ASN A 23 17.05 -4.63 8.08
C ASN A 23 17.85 -4.86 6.79
N ALA A 24 18.45 -6.05 6.62
CA ALA A 24 19.18 -6.39 5.40
C ALA A 24 18.25 -6.42 4.17
N THR A 25 17.04 -6.96 4.32
CA THR A 25 16.01 -6.96 3.28
C THR A 25 15.56 -5.55 2.95
N LEU A 26 15.38 -4.67 3.94
CA LEU A 26 15.04 -3.26 3.74
C LEU A 26 16.13 -2.50 2.98
N ASP A 27 17.40 -2.73 3.30
CA ASP A 27 18.52 -2.08 2.61
C ASP A 27 18.64 -2.54 1.15
N ARG A 28 18.42 -3.83 0.88
CA ARG A 28 18.33 -4.36 -0.50
C ARG A 28 17.16 -3.75 -1.26
N LEU A 29 16.01 -3.59 -0.60
CA LEU A 29 14.82 -2.96 -1.19
C LEU A 29 15.10 -1.49 -1.57
N LYS A 30 15.78 -0.74 -0.71
CA LYS A 30 16.19 0.66 -0.97
C LYS A 30 17.22 0.78 -2.08
N GLN A 31 18.07 -0.23 -2.26
CA GLN A 31 19.10 -0.27 -3.29
C GLN A 31 18.58 -0.66 -4.69
N HIS A 32 17.25 -0.76 -4.87
CA HIS A 32 16.59 -1.04 -6.15
C HIS A 32 17.00 -2.36 -6.83
N ASP A 33 17.61 -3.29 -6.11
CA ASP A 33 18.02 -4.58 -6.67
C ASP A 33 16.83 -5.56 -6.67
N ILE A 34 15.79 -5.22 -7.45
CA ILE A 34 14.54 -5.99 -7.57
C ILE A 34 14.81 -7.41 -8.11
N LEU A 35 15.96 -7.59 -8.76
CA LEU A 35 16.39 -8.85 -9.36
C LEU A 35 17.05 -9.81 -8.34
N ASN A 36 17.41 -9.35 -7.15
CA ASN A 36 18.08 -10.12 -6.10
C ASN A 36 17.27 -10.21 -4.79
N ILE A 37 15.97 -9.94 -4.88
CA ILE A 37 15.05 -10.02 -3.74
C ILE A 37 14.65 -11.48 -3.50
N ASP A 38 14.42 -11.82 -2.24
CA ASP A 38 13.76 -13.05 -1.80
C ASP A 38 12.59 -13.46 -2.71
N SER A 39 12.54 -14.76 -3.02
CA SER A 39 11.48 -15.40 -3.79
C SER A 39 10.07 -15.06 -3.29
N GLU A 40 9.88 -14.88 -1.98
CA GLU A 40 8.57 -14.53 -1.41
C GLU A 40 8.13 -13.11 -1.80
N ILE A 41 9.04 -12.14 -1.74
CA ILE A 41 8.75 -10.76 -2.13
C ILE A 41 8.52 -10.68 -3.64
N LYS A 42 9.27 -11.46 -4.43
CA LYS A 42 9.04 -11.58 -5.87
C LYS A 42 7.64 -12.12 -6.17
N ASN A 43 7.20 -13.15 -5.45
CA ASN A 43 5.85 -13.70 -5.59
C ASN A 43 4.78 -12.67 -5.20
N ALA A 44 4.97 -11.94 -4.09
CA ALA A 44 4.06 -10.87 -3.68
C ALA A 44 3.96 -9.76 -4.74
N PHE A 45 5.07 -9.38 -5.36
CA PHE A 45 5.07 -8.40 -6.45
C PHE A 45 4.36 -8.93 -7.70
N ILE A 46 4.54 -10.21 -8.05
CA ILE A 46 3.82 -10.85 -9.17
C ILE A 46 2.31 -10.83 -8.89
N SER A 47 1.88 -11.23 -7.69
CA SER A 47 0.47 -11.19 -7.29
C SER A 47 -0.08 -9.76 -7.34
N LEU A 48 0.66 -8.77 -6.84
CA LEU A 48 0.26 -7.37 -6.90
C LEU A 48 0.12 -6.88 -8.35
N LYS A 49 1.07 -7.26 -9.21
CA LYS A 49 1.03 -6.92 -10.64
C LYS A 49 -0.19 -7.54 -11.32
N LEU A 50 -0.51 -8.80 -11.04
CA LEU A 50 -1.69 -9.46 -11.58
C LEU A 50 -2.99 -8.76 -11.15
N SER A 51 -3.10 -8.39 -9.87
CA SER A 51 -4.25 -7.63 -9.37
C SER A 51 -4.37 -6.27 -10.05
N TYR A 52 -3.26 -5.61 -10.35
CA TYR A 52 -3.24 -4.36 -11.11
C TYR A 52 -3.64 -4.54 -12.57
N ASP A 53 -3.10 -5.56 -13.25
CA ASP A 53 -3.38 -5.85 -14.65
C ASP A 53 -4.87 -6.25 -14.87
N LEU A 54 -5.52 -6.81 -13.84
CA LEU A 54 -6.94 -7.18 -13.84
C LEU A 54 -7.89 -5.98 -13.67
N LEU A 55 -7.39 -4.79 -13.32
CA LEU A 55 -8.25 -3.61 -13.18
C LEU A 55 -8.88 -3.25 -14.54
N SER A 56 -10.20 -3.20 -14.56
CA SER A 56 -11.00 -3.07 -15.78
C SER A 56 -10.95 -1.69 -16.44
N THR A 57 -10.53 -0.65 -15.70
CA THR A 57 -10.52 0.72 -16.20
C THR A 57 -9.16 1.37 -15.99
N GLU A 58 -8.73 2.19 -16.97
CA GLU A 58 -7.52 3.00 -16.84
C GLU A 58 -7.64 3.99 -15.67
N ASN A 59 -8.83 4.49 -15.38
CA ASN A 59 -9.09 5.32 -14.21
C ASN A 59 -8.75 4.61 -12.89
N ALA A 60 -9.06 3.31 -12.76
CA ALA A 60 -8.68 2.55 -11.57
C ALA A 60 -7.17 2.33 -11.46
N LYS A 61 -6.52 2.01 -12.58
CA LYS A 61 -5.06 1.85 -12.65
C LYS A 61 -4.35 3.15 -12.26
N THR A 62 -4.71 4.27 -12.86
CA THR A 62 -4.08 5.55 -12.55
C THR A 62 -4.40 6.03 -11.13
N CYS A 63 -5.63 5.84 -10.64
CA CYS A 63 -5.97 6.16 -9.25
C CYS A 63 -5.12 5.35 -8.25
N PHE A 64 -4.90 4.06 -8.52
CA PHE A 64 -4.01 3.23 -7.71
C PHE A 64 -2.57 3.76 -7.74
N LEU A 65 -2.03 4.08 -8.92
CA LEU A 65 -0.69 4.66 -9.03
C LEU A 65 -0.58 6.02 -8.33
N LEU A 66 -1.62 6.86 -8.41
CA LEU A 66 -1.65 8.15 -7.73
C LEU A 66 -1.49 8.00 -6.21
N CYS A 67 -2.02 6.91 -5.62
CA CYS A 67 -1.84 6.64 -4.19
C CYS A 67 -0.37 6.45 -3.80
N SER A 68 0.52 6.08 -4.74
CA SER A 68 1.96 5.96 -4.49
C SER A 68 2.69 7.30 -4.31
N LEU A 69 2.05 8.42 -4.66
CA LEU A 69 2.60 9.77 -4.44
C LEU A 69 2.51 10.20 -2.97
N PHE A 70 1.70 9.52 -2.16
CA PHE A 70 1.51 9.85 -0.76
C PHE A 70 2.51 9.07 0.11
N PRO A 71 2.87 9.60 1.30
CA PRO A 71 3.71 8.88 2.24
C PRO A 71 3.12 7.50 2.59
N LYS A 72 4.00 6.53 2.88
CA LYS A 72 3.59 5.19 3.30
C LYS A 72 2.61 5.26 4.47
N GLY A 73 1.45 4.61 4.33
CA GLY A 73 0.42 4.56 5.37
C GLY A 73 -0.38 5.85 5.56
N ALA A 74 -0.28 6.82 4.65
CA ALA A 74 -1.08 8.04 4.73
C ALA A 74 -2.58 7.75 4.56
N LEU A 75 -3.40 8.43 5.37
CA LEU A 75 -4.84 8.49 5.14
C LEU A 75 -5.13 9.48 4.01
N ILE A 76 -5.60 8.97 2.88
CA ILE A 76 -5.91 9.78 1.70
C ILE A 76 -7.41 10.02 1.67
N SER A 77 -7.82 11.29 1.78
CA SER A 77 -9.22 11.69 1.62
C SER A 77 -9.66 11.55 0.17
N LEU A 78 -10.93 11.19 -0.04
CA LEU A 78 -11.54 11.07 -1.36
C LEU A 78 -11.51 12.41 -2.13
N GLU A 79 -11.66 13.53 -1.42
CA GLU A 79 -11.59 14.88 -1.99
C GLU A 79 -10.22 15.19 -2.59
N ARG A 80 -9.13 14.78 -1.93
CA ARG A 80 -7.77 14.95 -2.46
C ARG A 80 -7.55 14.12 -3.71
N LEU A 81 -8.00 12.86 -3.73
CA LEU A 81 -7.93 12.01 -4.93
C LEU A 81 -8.73 12.64 -6.09
N ALA A 82 -9.94 13.14 -5.81
CA ALA A 82 -10.78 13.81 -6.80
C ALA A 82 -10.09 15.05 -7.39
N GLN A 83 -9.48 15.90 -6.57
CA GLN A 83 -8.74 17.07 -7.06
C GLN A 83 -7.60 16.69 -8.00
N TYR A 84 -6.81 15.67 -7.67
CA TYR A 84 -5.72 15.20 -8.53
C TYR A 84 -6.23 14.60 -9.84
N LEU A 85 -7.25 13.75 -9.79
CA LEU A 85 -7.80 13.11 -10.99
C LEU A 85 -8.48 14.11 -11.93
N VAL A 86 -9.13 15.14 -11.38
CA VAL A 86 -9.63 16.30 -12.15
C VAL A 86 -8.47 17.10 -12.76
N ALA A 87 -7.43 17.41 -11.98
CA ALA A 87 -6.26 18.14 -12.48
C ALA A 87 -5.53 17.37 -13.60
N LEU A 88 -5.53 16.05 -13.54
CA LEU A 88 -5.02 15.15 -14.57
C LEU A 88 -5.96 14.97 -15.76
N ARG A 89 -7.13 15.62 -15.77
CA ARG A 89 -8.14 15.54 -16.83
C ARG A 89 -8.58 14.10 -17.14
N MET A 90 -8.63 13.25 -16.11
CA MET A 90 -8.95 11.82 -16.29
C MET A 90 -10.43 11.53 -16.53
N PHE A 91 -11.31 12.47 -16.20
CA PHE A 91 -12.76 12.32 -16.38
C PHE A 91 -13.32 13.13 -17.56
N SER A 92 -12.46 13.83 -18.31
CA SER A 92 -12.88 14.84 -19.28
C SER A 92 -13.15 14.33 -20.71
N ASP A 93 -13.23 13.00 -20.91
CA ASP A 93 -13.53 12.42 -22.23
C ASP A 93 -15.04 12.48 -22.59
N THR A 94 -15.88 13.04 -21.71
CA THR A 94 -17.27 13.34 -22.04
C THR A 94 -17.47 14.84 -22.23
N ASP A 95 -17.96 15.25 -23.40
CA ASP A 95 -18.28 16.62 -23.84
C ASP A 95 -19.30 17.40 -22.96
N THR A 96 -19.58 16.94 -21.75
CA THR A 96 -20.47 17.61 -20.79
C THR A 96 -19.64 18.13 -19.64
N ILE A 97 -19.56 19.46 -19.56
CA ILE A 97 -19.03 20.26 -18.44
C ILE A 97 -18.93 19.43 -17.15
N ASP A 98 -17.71 19.00 -16.84
CA ASP A 98 -17.36 18.17 -15.70
C ASP A 98 -17.71 18.90 -14.39
N THR A 99 -18.89 18.64 -13.85
CA THR A 99 -19.20 19.05 -12.49
C THR A 99 -18.26 18.31 -11.55
N ILE A 100 -17.69 19.03 -10.58
CA ILE A 100 -16.87 18.46 -9.48
C ILE A 100 -17.58 17.27 -8.81
N GLU A 101 -18.91 17.27 -8.81
CA GLU A 101 -19.75 16.19 -8.31
C GLU A 101 -19.65 14.89 -9.13
N ASN A 102 -19.62 14.98 -10.47
CA ASN A 102 -19.42 13.81 -11.33
C ASN A 102 -18.03 13.20 -11.10
N ALA A 103 -17.00 14.05 -11.03
CA ALA A 103 -15.66 13.58 -10.70
C ALA A 103 -15.62 12.90 -9.33
N ARG A 104 -16.28 13.46 -8.31
CA ARG A 104 -16.36 12.86 -6.97
C ARG A 104 -17.03 11.48 -7.00
N ASN A 105 -18.13 11.34 -7.73
CA ASN A 105 -18.83 10.06 -7.87
C ASN A 105 -17.95 9.02 -8.59
N SER A 106 -17.27 9.42 -9.66
CA SER A 106 -16.34 8.54 -10.38
C SER A 106 -15.19 8.10 -9.50
N VAL A 107 -14.55 9.01 -8.75
CA VAL A 107 -13.50 8.65 -7.78
C VAL A 107 -14.02 7.66 -6.74
N ARG A 108 -15.24 7.87 -6.23
CA ARG A 108 -15.83 6.96 -5.25
C ARG A 108 -15.99 5.55 -5.81
N ILE A 109 -16.56 5.42 -7.01
CA ILE A 109 -16.69 4.12 -7.70
C ILE A 109 -15.31 3.48 -7.87
N THR A 110 -14.33 4.25 -8.34
CA THR A 110 -12.96 3.74 -8.53
C THR A 110 -12.33 3.27 -7.22
N VAL A 111 -12.47 4.02 -6.14
CA VAL A 111 -11.95 3.64 -4.82
C VAL A 111 -12.64 2.36 -4.31
N ASP A 112 -13.95 2.23 -4.52
CA ASP A 112 -14.69 1.02 -4.13
C ASP A 112 -14.22 -0.21 -4.93
N ILE A 113 -13.93 -0.06 -6.23
CA ILE A 113 -13.31 -1.13 -7.05
C ILE A 113 -11.95 -1.52 -6.46
N LEU A 114 -11.07 -0.54 -6.20
CA LEU A 114 -9.73 -0.82 -5.68
C LEU A 114 -9.75 -1.50 -4.31
N LYS A 115 -10.71 -1.14 -3.45
CA LYS A 115 -10.94 -1.83 -2.17
C LYS A 115 -11.41 -3.27 -2.38
N SER A 116 -12.36 -3.49 -3.31
CA SER A 116 -12.84 -4.84 -3.64
C SER A 116 -11.74 -5.73 -4.25
N SER A 117 -10.74 -5.13 -4.90
CA SER A 117 -9.56 -5.81 -5.44
C SER A 117 -8.41 -5.97 -4.43
N PHE A 118 -8.62 -5.63 -3.15
CA PHE A 118 -7.59 -5.67 -2.09
C PHE A 118 -6.36 -4.78 -2.36
N LEU A 119 -6.50 -3.76 -3.20
CA LEU A 119 -5.43 -2.82 -3.53
C LEU A 119 -5.42 -1.59 -2.62
N LEU A 120 -6.55 -1.27 -2.00
CA LEU A 120 -6.67 -0.20 -1.01
C LEU A 120 -7.36 -0.70 0.27
N LEU A 121 -6.87 -0.22 1.42
CA LEU A 121 -7.45 -0.49 2.74
C LEU A 121 -8.42 0.62 3.15
N ASN A 122 -9.32 0.31 4.07
CA ASN A 122 -10.16 1.34 4.67
C ASN A 122 -9.33 2.16 5.67
N GLY A 123 -9.43 3.48 5.59
CA GLY A 123 -8.70 4.39 6.49
C GLY A 123 -9.13 4.31 7.96
N ASN A 124 -10.18 3.55 8.27
CA ASN A 124 -10.66 3.29 9.62
C ASN A 124 -10.33 1.88 10.14
N ASP A 125 -9.55 1.10 9.38
CA ASP A 125 -8.98 -0.16 9.87
C ASP A 125 -7.85 0.17 10.85
N LYS A 126 -8.22 0.73 12.00
CA LYS A 126 -7.49 0.41 13.22
C LYS A 126 -7.63 -1.09 13.34
N SER A 127 -6.58 -1.83 13.00
CA SER A 127 -6.37 -3.13 13.58
C SER A 127 -6.46 -2.94 15.09
N THR A 128 -7.65 -3.22 15.64
CA THR A 128 -7.86 -3.54 17.03
C THR A 128 -7.07 -4.82 17.29
N ASN A 129 -5.77 -4.66 17.48
CA ASN A 129 -4.94 -5.67 18.09
C ASN A 129 -5.12 -5.46 19.60
N ALA A 130 -6.05 -6.23 20.17
CA ALA A 130 -6.05 -6.59 21.57
C ALA A 130 -5.40 -7.97 21.70
#